data_AF-A0A1Q3GG75-F1
#
_entry.id   AF-A0A1Q3GG75-F1
#
_cell.length_a   1.000
_cell.length_b   1.000
_cell.length_c   1.000
_cell.angle_alpha   90.00
_cell.angle_beta   90.00
_cell.angle_gamma   90.00
#
_symmetry.space_group_name_H-M   'P 1'
#
loop_
_entity.id
_entity.type
_entity.pdbx_description
1 polymer ?
#
loop_
_entity_poly.entity_id
_entity_poly.type
_entity_poly.pdbx_seq_one_letter_code
_entity_poly.pdbx_strand_id
1 'polypeptide(L)'
;MTKSHHTHNLTPQDVKTHQNFFEQCAKDYRVLAEKLIRQLAIHLNQPFNEELPLATLNPYGQRGYVQFGEMDGWRYFFHGYHCNFKHKITQQDIEVPLSFGLEFGILDPWFFARYICSTPDYQPLSLNMKNEFADGLVVIEKMLKLGLYEQVNANTQGHSGTVVADRQKVKVKVFTSDEFHQLVFEG
;
A
#
# COMPACT_ATOMS: atom_id res chain seq x y z
N MET A 1 26.70 -5.11 -19.41
CA MET A 1 25.50 -5.17 -18.55
C MET A 1 25.94 -5.08 -17.10
N THR A 2 25.91 -3.88 -16.54
CA THR A 2 26.22 -3.63 -15.13
C THR A 2 25.02 -4.07 -14.29
N LYS A 3 25.16 -5.16 -13.53
CA LYS A 3 24.20 -5.47 -12.47
C LYS A 3 24.34 -4.36 -11.43
N SER A 4 23.29 -3.55 -11.27
CA SER A 4 23.15 -2.68 -10.10
C SER A 4 23.11 -3.59 -8.88
N HIS A 5 24.22 -3.68 -8.15
CA HIS A 5 24.26 -4.33 -6.85
C HIS A 5 23.61 -3.39 -5.85
N HIS A 6 22.28 -3.42 -5.77
CA HIS A 6 21.59 -2.85 -4.62
C HIS A 6 22.08 -3.62 -3.40
N THR A 7 22.80 -2.94 -2.51
CA THR A 7 23.22 -3.49 -1.22
C THR A 7 21.97 -3.70 -0.36
N HIS A 8 21.56 -4.96 -0.21
CA HIS A 8 20.50 -5.38 0.69
C HIS A 8 21.13 -5.89 2.00
N ASN A 9 20.46 -5.63 3.12
CA ASN A 9 20.87 -6.04 4.46
C ASN A 9 20.12 -7.30 4.92
N LEU A 10 18.95 -7.55 4.34
CA LEU A 10 18.22 -8.80 4.48
C LEU A 10 18.65 -9.80 3.40
N THR A 11 18.77 -11.06 3.79
CA THR A 11 18.89 -12.18 2.84
C THR A 11 17.55 -12.89 2.66
N PRO A 12 17.33 -13.61 1.55
CA PRO A 12 16.16 -14.46 1.39
C PRO A 12 16.01 -15.52 2.49
N GLN A 13 17.11 -15.93 3.15
CA GLN A 13 17.06 -16.88 4.26
C GLN A 13 16.56 -16.20 5.54
N ASP A 14 16.94 -14.94 5.80
CA ASP A 14 16.40 -14.17 6.92
C ASP A 14 14.90 -13.99 6.78
N VAL A 15 14.42 -13.66 5.57
CA VAL A 15 12.99 -13.55 5.29
C VAL A 15 12.27 -14.87 5.52
N LYS A 16 12.84 -16.01 5.08
CA LYS A 16 12.25 -17.32 5.34
C LYS A 16 12.17 -17.63 6.84
N THR A 17 13.25 -17.36 7.58
CA THR A 17 13.30 -17.58 9.03
C THR A 17 12.23 -16.75 9.76
N HIS A 18 11.92 -15.55 9.25
CA HIS A 18 10.96 -14.62 9.85
C HIS A 18 9.67 -14.47 9.04
N GLN A 19 9.30 -15.48 8.23
CA GLN A 19 8.19 -15.37 7.28
C GLN A 19 6.86 -15.04 7.97
N ASN A 20 6.60 -15.61 9.16
CA ASN A 20 5.37 -15.35 9.92
C ASN A 20 5.28 -13.89 10.37
N PHE A 21 6.42 -13.26 10.69
CA PHE A 21 6.47 -11.84 11.04
C PHE A 21 6.10 -10.98 9.82
N PHE A 22 6.71 -11.22 8.67
CA PHE A 22 6.40 -10.46 7.45
C PHE A 22 4.96 -10.65 6.99
N GLU A 23 4.43 -11.87 7.10
CA GLU A 23 3.02 -12.16 6.80
C GLU A 23 2.09 -11.38 7.72
N GLN A 24 2.38 -11.35 9.03
CA GLN A 24 1.61 -10.56 9.99
C GLN A 24 1.69 -9.06 9.69
N CYS A 25 2.89 -8.55 9.38
CA CYS A 25 3.05 -7.15 8.98
C CYS A 25 2.18 -6.78 7.77
N ALA A 26 2.06 -7.66 6.77
CA ALA A 26 1.21 -7.43 5.60
C ALA A 26 -0.29 -7.48 5.94
N LYS A 27 -0.70 -8.36 6.86
CA LYS A 27 -2.08 -8.42 7.38
C LYS A 27 -2.43 -7.14 8.13
N ASP A 28 -1.56 -6.69 9.02
CA ASP A 28 -1.74 -5.47 9.80
C ASP A 28 -1.75 -4.22 8.91
N TYR A 29 -0.87 -4.18 7.90
CA TYR A 29 -0.85 -3.13 6.87
C TYR A 29 -2.21 -3.01 6.20
N ARG A 30 -2.77 -4.14 5.71
CA ARG A 30 -4.06 -4.17 5.03
C ARG A 30 -5.18 -3.67 5.93
N VAL A 31 -5.22 -4.12 7.19
CA VAL A 31 -6.25 -3.72 8.16
C VAL A 31 -6.16 -2.22 8.45
N LEU A 32 -4.96 -1.70 8.68
CA LEU A 32 -4.77 -0.28 8.95
C LEU A 32 -5.10 0.57 7.72
N ALA A 33 -4.64 0.18 6.54
CA ALA A 33 -4.91 0.87 5.28
C ALA A 33 -6.41 1.00 5.00
N GLU A 34 -7.15 -0.10 5.13
CA GLU A 34 -8.60 -0.11 4.95
C GLU A 34 -9.30 0.79 5.98
N LYS A 35 -8.92 0.68 7.26
CA LYS A 35 -9.48 1.52 8.33
C LYS A 35 -9.27 3.00 8.02
N LEU A 36 -8.05 3.41 7.71
CA LEU A 36 -7.71 4.82 7.48
C LEU A 36 -8.43 5.40 6.26
N ILE A 37 -8.49 4.68 5.15
CA ILE A 37 -9.21 5.14 3.96
C ILE A 37 -10.71 5.29 4.20
N ARG A 38 -11.34 4.33 4.91
CA ARG A 38 -12.76 4.43 5.23
C ARG A 38 -13.05 5.58 6.19
N GLN A 39 -12.22 5.76 7.21
CA GLN A 39 -12.32 6.91 8.12
C GLN A 39 -12.15 8.22 7.36
N LEU A 40 -11.20 8.29 6.43
CA LEU A 40 -10.92 9.50 5.65
C LEU A 40 -12.08 9.87 4.74
N ALA A 41 -12.70 8.89 4.07
CA ALA A 41 -13.89 9.11 3.24
C ALA A 41 -15.05 9.73 4.05
N ILE A 42 -15.28 9.22 5.27
CA ILE A 42 -16.29 9.76 6.19
C ILE A 42 -15.90 11.18 6.64
N HIS A 43 -14.65 11.39 7.03
CA HIS A 43 -14.13 12.68 7.49
C HIS A 43 -14.26 13.77 6.43
N LEU A 44 -13.98 13.44 5.17
CA LEU A 44 -14.10 14.35 4.03
C LEU A 44 -15.54 14.53 3.54
N ASN A 45 -16.49 13.75 4.07
CA ASN A 45 -17.86 13.65 3.58
C ASN A 45 -17.90 13.42 2.05
N GLN A 46 -17.01 12.56 1.56
CA GLN A 46 -16.89 12.24 0.13
C GLN A 46 -17.64 10.94 -0.20
N PRO A 47 -18.24 10.84 -1.40
CA PRO A 47 -18.69 9.56 -1.91
C PRO A 47 -17.56 8.54 -1.91
N PHE A 48 -17.90 7.27 -1.67
CA PHE A 48 -16.94 6.18 -1.68
C PHE A 48 -17.32 5.19 -2.77
N ASN A 49 -16.64 5.28 -3.92
CA ASN A 49 -16.82 4.32 -5.00
C ASN A 49 -16.09 3.02 -4.66
N GLU A 50 -16.84 1.97 -4.33
CA GLU A 50 -16.27 0.68 -3.96
C GLU A 50 -15.56 -0.05 -5.12
N GLU A 51 -15.91 0.25 -6.38
CA GLU A 51 -15.23 -0.35 -7.54
C GLU A 51 -13.91 0.35 -7.87
N LEU A 52 -13.86 1.67 -7.67
CA LEU A 52 -12.72 2.52 -7.99
C LEU A 52 -12.62 3.70 -7.01
N PRO A 53 -12.10 3.49 -5.78
CA PRO A 53 -12.00 4.55 -4.77
C PRO A 53 -11.20 5.77 -5.23
N LEU A 54 -10.20 5.56 -6.09
CA LEU A 54 -9.41 6.63 -6.70
C LEU A 54 -10.28 7.70 -7.38
N ALA A 55 -11.36 7.29 -8.07
CA ALA A 55 -12.23 8.20 -8.82
C ALA A 55 -13.03 9.16 -7.93
N THR A 56 -13.25 8.82 -6.65
CA THR A 56 -14.00 9.69 -5.73
C THR A 56 -13.13 10.33 -4.66
N LEU A 57 -12.05 9.68 -4.23
CA LEU A 57 -11.18 10.20 -3.16
C LEU A 57 -10.07 11.11 -3.68
N ASN A 58 -9.54 10.83 -4.88
CA ASN A 58 -8.51 11.65 -5.51
C ASN A 58 -8.74 11.80 -7.02
N PRO A 59 -9.87 12.38 -7.45
CA PRO A 59 -10.12 12.64 -8.87
C PRO A 59 -9.12 13.67 -9.40
N TYR A 60 -8.50 13.35 -10.53
CA TYR A 60 -7.59 14.27 -11.19
C TYR A 60 -8.39 15.35 -11.93
N GLY A 61 -7.92 16.61 -11.88
CA GLY A 61 -8.50 17.70 -12.66
C GLY A 61 -9.66 18.46 -11.99
N GLN A 62 -10.23 17.96 -10.89
CA GLN A 62 -11.26 18.68 -10.15
C GLN A 62 -10.66 19.73 -9.20
N ARG A 63 -10.99 21.01 -9.45
CA ARG A 63 -10.58 22.13 -8.58
C ARG A 63 -11.45 22.14 -7.31
N GLY A 64 -10.84 21.98 -6.14
CA GLY A 64 -11.53 22.12 -4.84
C GLY A 64 -11.43 20.92 -3.89
N TYR A 65 -10.83 19.80 -4.31
CA TYR A 65 -10.59 18.66 -3.42
C TYR A 65 -9.46 18.95 -2.42
N VAL A 66 -9.70 18.59 -1.15
CA VAL A 66 -8.70 18.71 -0.08
C VAL A 66 -7.66 17.60 -0.24
N GLN A 67 -6.50 17.96 -0.77
CA GLN A 67 -5.41 17.02 -1.06
C GLN A 67 -4.63 16.60 0.19
N PHE A 68 -4.66 17.37 1.27
CA PHE A 68 -4.00 17.04 2.54
C PHE A 68 -4.77 17.61 3.73
N GLY A 69 -4.57 17.01 4.89
CA GLY A 69 -5.19 17.47 6.12
C GLY A 69 -4.85 16.60 7.32
N GLU A 70 -5.68 16.67 8.35
CA GLU A 70 -5.54 15.86 9.56
C GLU A 70 -6.85 15.16 9.91
N MET A 71 -6.75 13.90 10.31
CA MET A 71 -7.88 13.07 10.75
C MET A 71 -7.42 12.21 11.92
N ASP A 72 -8.05 12.34 13.09
CA ASP A 72 -7.84 11.47 14.25
C ASP A 72 -6.36 11.20 14.61
N GLY A 73 -5.54 12.26 14.59
CA GLY A 73 -4.11 12.16 14.90
C GLY A 73 -3.22 11.72 13.74
N TRP A 74 -3.78 11.47 12.57
CA TRP A 74 -3.06 11.20 11.31
C TRP A 74 -3.04 12.44 10.44
N ARG A 75 -1.87 12.78 9.90
CA ARG A 75 -1.80 13.64 8.70
C ARG A 75 -2.04 12.75 7.48
N TYR A 76 -2.86 13.21 6.54
CA TYR A 76 -3.04 12.53 5.26
C TYR A 76 -2.62 13.42 4.10
N PHE A 77 -2.18 12.81 3.01
CA PHE A 77 -1.83 13.49 1.77
C PHE A 77 -2.08 12.58 0.56
N PHE A 78 -2.97 13.01 -0.34
CA PHE A 78 -3.16 12.39 -1.64
C PHE A 78 -2.06 12.80 -2.61
N HIS A 79 -1.50 11.83 -3.32
CA HIS A 79 -0.54 12.06 -4.40
C HIS A 79 -0.52 10.85 -5.33
N GLY A 80 -0.39 11.10 -6.64
CA GLY A 80 -0.46 9.99 -7.59
C GLY A 80 -1.77 9.21 -7.47
N TYR A 81 -1.65 7.88 -7.44
CA TYR A 81 -2.75 6.96 -7.17
C TYR A 81 -2.83 6.52 -5.70
N HIS A 82 -2.25 7.28 -4.78
CA HIS A 82 -2.08 6.89 -3.39
C HIS A 82 -2.57 7.97 -2.42
N CYS A 83 -2.75 7.56 -1.16
CA CYS A 83 -2.92 8.42 -0.01
C CYS A 83 -1.92 8.01 1.07
N ASN A 84 -0.99 8.89 1.41
CA ASN A 84 -0.09 8.71 2.54
C ASN A 84 -0.80 9.07 3.84
N PHE A 85 -0.56 8.30 4.89
CA PHE A 85 -0.92 8.65 6.26
C PHE A 85 0.31 8.61 7.17
N LYS A 86 0.48 9.67 7.97
CA LYS A 86 1.53 9.74 8.99
C LYS A 86 0.98 10.14 10.35
N HIS A 87 1.10 9.25 11.33
CA HIS A 87 0.62 9.50 12.68
C HIS A 87 1.48 10.57 13.37
N LYS A 88 0.84 11.56 13.99
CA LYS A 88 1.52 12.76 14.51
C LYS A 88 2.42 12.47 15.71
N ILE A 89 2.08 11.47 16.52
CA ILE A 89 2.81 11.15 17.75
C ILE A 89 3.83 10.04 17.49
N THR A 90 3.37 8.91 16.97
CA THR A 90 4.23 7.72 16.80
C THR A 90 5.13 7.81 15.57
N GLN A 91 4.87 8.76 14.67
CA GLN A 91 5.53 8.88 13.36
C GLN A 91 5.36 7.66 12.44
N GLN A 92 4.46 6.73 12.79
CA GLN A 92 4.08 5.61 11.93
C GLN A 92 3.59 6.12 10.58
N ASP A 93 4.07 5.51 9.51
CA ASP A 93 3.91 5.94 8.13
C ASP A 93 3.34 4.78 7.30
N ILE A 94 2.28 5.04 6.55
CA ILE A 94 1.62 4.04 5.70
C ILE A 94 1.15 4.69 4.40
N GLU A 95 1.35 3.99 3.28
CA GLU A 95 0.98 4.46 1.95
C GLU A 95 -0.15 3.62 1.37
N VAL A 96 -1.33 4.18 1.15
CA VAL A 96 -2.49 3.40 0.69
C VAL A 96 -2.73 3.63 -0.80
N PRO A 97 -2.54 2.63 -1.67
CA PRO A 97 -2.91 2.75 -3.08
C PRO A 97 -4.43 2.64 -3.25
N LEU A 98 -4.95 3.41 -4.19
CA LEU A 98 -6.39 3.55 -4.46
C LEU A 98 -6.82 2.93 -5.79
N SER A 99 -5.88 2.35 -6.54
CA SER A 99 -6.05 1.80 -7.88
C SER A 99 -6.26 0.28 -7.90
N PHE A 100 -6.74 -0.32 -6.79
CA PHE A 100 -6.96 -1.77 -6.64
C PHE A 100 -8.34 -2.10 -6.05
N GLY A 101 -9.35 -1.28 -6.36
CA GLY A 101 -10.68 -1.40 -5.76
C GLY A 101 -10.60 -1.30 -4.23
N LEU A 102 -11.24 -2.24 -3.53
CA LEU A 102 -11.17 -2.35 -2.07
C LEU A 102 -9.95 -3.11 -1.53
N GLU A 103 -8.98 -3.44 -2.37
CA GLU A 103 -7.73 -4.07 -1.92
C GLU A 103 -6.70 -3.01 -1.54
N PHE A 104 -6.76 -2.55 -0.29
CA PHE A 104 -5.85 -1.51 0.23
C PHE A 104 -4.50 -2.06 0.73
N GLY A 105 -4.33 -3.39 0.75
CA GLY A 105 -3.15 -4.07 1.28
C GLY A 105 -2.03 -4.31 0.27
N ILE A 106 -1.88 -3.46 -0.75
CA ILE A 106 -0.86 -3.64 -1.78
C ILE A 106 0.52 -3.30 -1.22
N LEU A 107 1.45 -4.24 -1.40
CA LEU A 107 2.79 -4.21 -0.84
C LEU A 107 3.78 -3.72 -1.90
N ASP A 108 4.02 -2.41 -1.93
CA ASP A 108 5.16 -1.83 -2.63
C ASP A 108 6.45 -1.99 -1.79
N PRO A 109 7.61 -2.34 -2.39
CA PRO A 109 8.86 -2.54 -1.64
C PRO A 109 9.25 -1.40 -0.71
N TRP A 110 9.20 -0.15 -1.19
CA TRP A 110 9.63 1.01 -0.41
C TRP A 110 8.63 1.32 0.70
N PHE A 111 7.34 1.42 0.34
CA PHE A 111 6.31 1.81 1.30
C PHE A 111 6.06 0.74 2.36
N PHE A 112 6.10 -0.55 1.99
CA PHE A 112 5.91 -1.63 2.96
C PHE A 112 7.08 -1.72 3.94
N ALA A 113 8.33 -1.57 3.47
CA ALA A 113 9.48 -1.52 4.36
C ALA A 113 9.42 -0.32 5.32
N ARG A 114 9.04 0.86 4.83
CA ARG A 114 8.81 2.05 5.66
C ARG A 114 7.73 1.85 6.72
N TYR A 115 6.64 1.18 6.37
CA TYR A 115 5.61 0.83 7.34
C TYR A 115 6.16 -0.04 8.46
N ILE A 116 6.89 -1.12 8.12
CA ILE A 116 7.51 -2.01 9.12
C ILE A 116 8.47 -1.22 10.01
N CYS A 117 9.35 -0.40 9.43
CA CYS A 117 10.34 0.38 10.16
C CYS A 117 9.73 1.48 11.04
N SER A 118 8.59 2.04 10.67
CA SER A 118 7.95 3.14 11.41
C SER A 118 6.87 2.68 12.39
N THR A 119 6.47 1.40 12.37
CA THR A 119 5.44 0.86 13.26
C THR A 119 6.01 0.60 14.66
N PRO A 120 5.51 1.28 15.72
CA PRO A 120 6.05 1.15 17.07
C PRO A 120 5.99 -0.26 17.65
N ASP A 121 4.93 -1.00 17.36
CA ASP A 121 4.68 -2.33 17.93
C ASP A 121 5.67 -3.39 17.44
N TYR A 122 6.43 -3.09 16.37
CA TYR A 122 7.49 -3.96 15.85
C TYR A 122 8.87 -3.60 16.40
N GLN A 123 8.97 -2.57 17.25
CA GLN A 123 10.25 -2.08 17.77
C GLN A 123 10.61 -2.70 19.13
N PRO A 124 11.89 -3.02 19.35
CA PRO A 124 12.99 -2.93 18.40
C PRO A 124 12.90 -4.04 17.32
N LEU A 125 13.12 -3.69 16.06
CA LEU A 125 13.20 -4.68 14.99
C LEU A 125 14.39 -5.61 15.22
N SER A 126 14.13 -6.92 15.24
CA SER A 126 15.17 -7.96 15.28
C SER A 126 15.93 -8.09 13.95
N LEU A 127 15.49 -7.38 12.91
CA LEU A 127 15.99 -7.45 11.54
C LEU A 127 16.57 -6.12 11.10
N ASN A 128 17.70 -6.18 10.39
CA ASN A 128 18.42 -5.01 9.91
C ASN A 128 17.81 -4.50 8.58
N MET A 129 16.69 -3.79 8.64
CA MET A 129 16.06 -3.15 7.46
C MET A 129 16.60 -1.72 7.26
N LYS A 130 17.78 -1.60 6.65
CA LYS A 130 18.47 -0.30 6.46
C LYS A 130 18.33 0.29 5.07
N ASN A 131 18.01 -0.52 4.06
CA ASN A 131 17.77 -0.07 2.69
C ASN A 131 16.33 -0.40 2.32
N GLU A 132 15.40 0.50 2.62
CA GLU A 132 13.96 0.27 2.56
C GLU A 132 13.51 -0.37 1.24
N PHE A 133 13.95 0.15 0.09
CA PHE A 133 13.58 -0.43 -1.21
C PHE A 133 14.17 -1.84 -1.41
N ALA A 134 15.49 -1.98 -1.24
CA ALA A 134 16.17 -3.24 -1.55
C ALA A 134 15.76 -4.36 -0.58
N ASP A 135 15.63 -4.04 0.70
CA ASP A 135 15.20 -4.95 1.74
C ASP A 135 13.72 -5.32 1.58
N GLY A 136 12.85 -4.35 1.28
CA GLY A 136 11.45 -4.60 0.97
C GLY A 136 11.26 -5.47 -0.27
N LEU A 137 12.10 -5.31 -1.29
CA LEU A 137 12.07 -6.14 -2.50
C LEU A 137 12.44 -7.59 -2.18
N VAL A 138 13.50 -7.81 -1.37
CA VAL A 138 13.89 -9.15 -0.91
C VAL A 138 12.75 -9.83 -0.14
N VAL A 139 12.04 -9.08 0.72
CA VAL A 139 10.86 -9.58 1.43
C VAL A 139 9.77 -10.01 0.45
N ILE A 140 9.33 -9.11 -0.43
CA ILE A 140 8.24 -9.37 -1.37
C ILE A 140 8.55 -10.55 -2.28
N GLU A 141 9.72 -10.58 -2.91
CA GLU A 141 10.10 -11.66 -3.82
C GLU A 141 10.17 -13.00 -3.12
N LYS A 142 10.69 -13.04 -1.89
CA LYS A 142 10.80 -14.28 -1.13
C LYS A 142 9.43 -14.77 -0.66
N MET A 143 8.58 -13.89 -0.17
CA MET A 143 7.23 -14.24 0.30
C MET A 143 6.32 -14.69 -0.86
N LEU A 144 6.47 -14.10 -2.05
CA LEU A 144 5.83 -14.59 -3.29
C LEU A 144 6.28 -16.02 -3.63
N LYS A 145 7.59 -16.30 -3.58
CA LYS A 145 8.14 -17.66 -3.83
C LYS A 145 7.68 -18.70 -2.80
N LEU A 146 7.33 -18.26 -1.59
CA LEU A 146 6.78 -19.12 -0.54
C LEU A 146 5.26 -19.32 -0.67
N GLY A 147 4.59 -18.61 -1.59
CA GLY A 147 3.13 -18.63 -1.73
C GLY A 147 2.39 -17.91 -0.61
N LEU A 148 3.11 -17.18 0.25
CA LEU A 148 2.53 -16.41 1.35
C LEU A 148 2.01 -15.06 0.88
N TYR A 149 2.57 -14.52 -0.21
CA TYR A 149 2.03 -13.39 -0.97
C TYR A 149 1.56 -13.85 -2.36
N GLU A 150 0.67 -13.09 -2.97
CA GLU A 150 0.16 -13.33 -4.34
C GLU A 150 0.03 -12.03 -5.13
N GLN A 151 -0.13 -12.15 -6.45
CA GLN A 151 -0.41 -11.02 -7.34
C GLN A 151 -1.91 -10.79 -7.49
N VAL A 152 -2.31 -9.53 -7.57
CA VAL A 152 -3.69 -9.11 -7.90
C VAL A 152 -3.65 -8.06 -9.01
N ASN A 153 -4.70 -8.03 -9.82
CA ASN A 153 -4.84 -7.00 -10.85
C ASN A 153 -5.16 -5.65 -10.20
N ALA A 154 -4.60 -4.59 -10.77
CA ALA A 154 -5.06 -3.23 -10.54
C ALA A 154 -6.38 -2.98 -11.27
N ASN A 155 -7.00 -1.83 -11.01
CA ASN A 155 -8.16 -1.37 -11.76
C ASN A 155 -7.84 -1.07 -13.23
N THR A 156 -6.58 -0.84 -13.61
CA THR A 156 -6.18 -0.59 -15.01
C THR A 156 -5.58 -1.85 -15.62
N GLN A 157 -6.01 -2.21 -16.83
CA GLN A 157 -5.49 -3.35 -17.57
C GLN A 157 -3.96 -3.31 -17.71
N GLY A 158 -3.31 -4.46 -17.51
CA GLY A 158 -1.85 -4.60 -17.65
C GLY A 158 -1.05 -4.22 -16.41
N HIS A 159 -1.70 -3.77 -15.33
CA HIS A 159 -1.07 -3.45 -14.06
C HIS A 159 -1.46 -4.44 -12.96
N SER A 160 -0.51 -4.77 -12.09
CA SER A 160 -0.71 -5.67 -10.95
C SER A 160 0.03 -5.17 -9.71
N GLY A 161 -0.31 -5.74 -8.56
CA GLY A 161 0.29 -5.45 -7.27
C GLY A 161 0.42 -6.72 -6.43
N THR A 162 1.24 -6.66 -5.39
CA THR A 162 1.46 -7.78 -4.47
C THR A 162 0.61 -7.61 -3.22
N VAL A 163 0.05 -8.69 -2.70
CA VAL A 163 -0.75 -8.72 -1.46
C VAL A 163 -0.45 -9.98 -0.65
N VAL A 164 -0.81 -9.99 0.64
CA VAL A 164 -0.80 -11.21 1.44
C VAL A 164 -1.81 -12.23 0.90
N ALA A 165 -1.44 -13.50 0.79
CA ALA A 165 -2.28 -14.54 0.20
C ALA A 165 -3.40 -14.96 1.16
N ASP A 166 -3.08 -15.14 2.44
CA ASP A 166 -4.06 -15.45 3.49
C ASP A 166 -4.81 -14.19 3.92
N ARG A 167 -5.90 -13.89 3.22
CA ARG A 167 -6.82 -12.79 3.51
C ARG A 167 -8.21 -13.05 2.93
N GLN A 168 -9.17 -12.23 3.36
CA GLN A 168 -10.44 -12.11 2.65
C GLN A 168 -10.22 -11.47 1.28
N LYS A 169 -10.34 -12.28 0.22
CA LYS A 169 -10.15 -11.82 -1.16
C LYS A 169 -11.29 -10.90 -1.59
N VAL A 170 -10.93 -9.80 -2.23
CA VAL A 170 -11.87 -8.88 -2.88
C VAL A 170 -11.71 -8.96 -4.40
N LYS A 171 -12.81 -8.85 -5.12
CA LYS A 171 -12.79 -8.84 -6.58
C LYS A 171 -12.45 -7.43 -7.07
N VAL A 172 -11.33 -7.27 -7.75
CA VAL A 172 -10.95 -6.00 -8.39
C VAL A 172 -11.52 -5.95 -9.80
N LYS A 173 -12.32 -4.92 -10.10
CA LYS A 173 -12.82 -4.66 -11.44
C LYS A 173 -11.72 -4.03 -12.27
N VAL A 174 -11.40 -4.64 -13.41
CA VAL A 174 -10.39 -4.16 -14.35
C VAL A 174 -11.09 -3.43 -15.49
N PHE A 175 -10.67 -2.20 -15.73
CA PHE A 175 -11.10 -1.33 -16.80
C PHE A 175 -10.04 -1.29 -17.89
N THR A 176 -10.46 -1.04 -19.12
CA THR A 176 -9.54 -0.64 -20.19
C THR A 176 -8.86 0.67 -19.84
N SER A 177 -7.73 0.97 -20.48
CA SER A 177 -7.01 2.24 -20.25
C SER A 177 -7.89 3.46 -20.51
N ASP A 178 -8.73 3.41 -21.55
CA ASP A 178 -9.63 4.51 -21.92
C ASP A 178 -10.76 4.69 -20.90
N GLU A 179 -11.40 3.60 -20.46
CA GLU A 179 -12.43 3.64 -19.40
C GLU A 179 -11.84 4.16 -18.08
N PHE A 180 -10.66 3.68 -17.70
CA PHE A 180 -9.97 4.14 -16.50
C PHE A 180 -9.64 5.63 -16.59
N HIS A 181 -9.13 6.09 -17.73
CA HIS A 181 -8.81 7.50 -17.96
C HIS A 181 -10.07 8.37 -17.81
N GLN A 182 -11.16 7.99 -18.46
CA GLN A 182 -12.43 8.71 -18.40
C GLN A 182 -12.96 8.80 -16.95
N LEU A 183 -12.91 7.70 -16.19
CA LEU A 183 -13.43 7.66 -14.82
C LEU A 183 -12.60 8.45 -13.82
N VAL A 184 -11.28 8.56 -14.01
CA VAL A 184 -10.36 9.15 -13.02
C VAL A 184 -9.99 10.60 -13.35
N PHE A 185 -9.92 10.96 -14.63
CA PHE A 185 -9.39 12.24 -15.09
C PHE A 185 -10.44 13.15 -15.76
N GLU A 186 -11.60 12.62 -16.14
CA GLU A 186 -12.66 13.36 -16.84
C GLU A 186 -14.00 13.35 -16.10
N GLY A 187 -14.08 12.64 -14.96
CA GLY A 187 -15.26 12.56 -14.10
C GLY A 187 -15.46 13.75 -13.18
#